data_AF-A0A9E2EWH0-F1
#
_entry.id   AF-A0A9E2EWH0-F1
#
_cell.length_a   1.000
_cell.length_b   1.000
_cell.length_c   1.000
_cell.angle_alpha   90.00
_cell.angle_beta   90.00
_cell.angle_gamma   90.00
#
_symmetry.space_group_name_H-M   'P 1'
#
loop_
_entity.id
_entity.type
_entity.pdbx_description
1 polymer ?
#
loop_
_entity_poly.entity_id
_entity_poly.type
_entity_poly.pdbx_seq_one_letter_code
_entity_poly.pdbx_strand_id
1 'polypeptide(L)' 'MSYYLTLAETESYLRKAARARGLEWGIAEEAGKAARWLAAFDLPGPEILFAHLQYLKDRDYRG' A
#
# COMPACT_ATOMS: atom_id res chain seq x y z
N MET A 1 -20.86 1.31 -8.78
CA MET A 1 -19.72 1.04 -9.68
C MET A 1 -18.52 0.69 -8.79
N SER A 2 -18.30 -0.59 -8.48
CA SER A 2 -17.11 -0.99 -7.71
C SER A 2 -15.92 -0.95 -8.67
N TYR A 3 -15.00 -0.02 -8.47
CA TYR A 3 -13.80 0.07 -9.32
C TYR A 3 -12.85 -1.06 -8.94
N TYR A 4 -12.78 -2.09 -9.78
CA TYR A 4 -11.71 -3.10 -9.69
C TYR A 4 -10.46 -2.54 -10.34
N LEU A 5 -9.44 -2.27 -9.54
CA LEU A 5 -8.09 -1.94 -10.01
C LEU A 5 -7.40 -3.22 -10.48
N THR A 6 -6.59 -3.12 -11.53
CA THR A 6 -5.69 -4.23 -11.88
C THR A 6 -4.64 -4.43 -10.77
N LEU A 7 -4.03 -5.62 -10.71
CA LEU A 7 -2.95 -5.92 -9.75
C LEU A 7 -1.77 -4.95 -9.90
N ALA A 8 -1.43 -4.56 -11.14
CA ALA A 8 -0.34 -3.63 -11.41
C ALA A 8 -0.67 -2.19 -11.00
N GLU A 9 -1.91 -1.74 -11.23
CA GLU A 9 -2.37 -0.42 -10.77
C GLU A 9 -2.41 -0.36 -9.25
N THR A 10 -2.91 -1.41 -8.60
CA THR A 10 -2.91 -1.56 -7.15
C THR A 10 -1.51 -1.39 -6.57
N GLU A 11 -0.53 -2.13 -7.10
CA GLU A 11 0.88 -2.02 -6.68
C GLU A 11 1.42 -0.58 -6.83
N SER A 12 1.19 0.02 -8.00
CA SER A 12 1.67 1.37 -8.32
C SER A 12 1.06 2.45 -7.43
N TYR A 13 -0.26 2.40 -7.19
CA TYR A 13 -0.95 3.36 -6.34
C TYR A 13 -0.55 3.22 -4.88
N LEU A 14 -0.43 1.99 -4.38
CA LEU A 14 -0.09 1.75 -2.98
C LEU A 14 1.36 2.11 -2.67
N ARG A 15 2.30 1.87 -3.59
CA ARG A 15 3.67 2.39 -3.47
C ARG A 15 3.69 3.92 -3.40
N LYS A 16 2.92 4.60 -4.25
CA LYS A 16 2.80 6.08 -4.20
C LYS A 16 2.21 6.55 -2.87
N ALA A 17 1.19 5.87 -2.36
CA ALA A 17 0.59 6.17 -1.06
C ALA A 17 1.60 5.99 0.09
N ALA A 18 2.38 4.91 0.07
CA ALA A 18 3.44 4.67 1.05
C ALA A 18 4.51 5.77 1.01
N ARG A 19 4.95 6.19 -0.20
CA ARG A 19 5.87 7.33 -0.35
C ARG A 19 5.29 8.63 0.20
N ALA A 20 4.00 8.90 -0.05
CA ALA A 20 3.32 10.08 0.48
C ALA A 20 3.22 10.09 2.02
N ARG A 21 3.45 8.94 2.67
CA ARG A 21 3.52 8.82 4.14
C ARG A 21 4.95 8.81 4.69
N GLY A 22 5.94 9.07 3.85
CA GLY A 22 7.34 9.21 4.28
C GLY A 22 8.12 7.90 4.37
N LEU A 23 7.53 6.76 4.00
CA LEU A 23 8.27 5.50 3.96
C LEU A 23 9.39 5.59 2.92
N GLU A 24 10.57 5.06 3.24
CA GLU A 24 11.70 5.00 2.31
C GLU A 24 11.34 4.27 1.01
N TRP A 25 12.08 4.56 -0.06
CA TRP A 25 11.76 4.05 -1.39
C TRP A 25 11.68 2.53 -1.45
N GLY A 26 12.65 1.82 -0.86
CA GLY A 26 12.66 0.36 -0.82
C GLY A 26 11.46 -0.23 -0.07
N ILE A 27 11.16 0.31 1.11
CA ILE A 27 10.00 -0.13 1.91
C ILE A 27 8.68 0.16 1.20
N ALA A 28 8.56 1.31 0.55
CA ALA A 28 7.36 1.65 -0.22
C ALA A 28 7.15 0.69 -1.40
N GLU A 29 8.22 0.23 -2.04
CA GLU A 29 8.15 -0.74 -3.13
C GLU A 29 7.67 -2.10 -2.63
N GLU A 30 8.26 -2.59 -1.54
CA GLU A 30 7.86 -3.86 -0.92
C GLU A 30 6.43 -3.81 -0.38
N ALA A 31 5.98 -2.69 0.18
CA ALA A 31 4.61 -2.51 0.62
C ALA A 31 3.60 -2.65 -0.55
N GLY A 32 3.90 -2.01 -1.69
CA GLY A 32 3.07 -2.13 -2.89
C GLY A 32 2.99 -3.58 -3.41
N LYS A 33 4.14 -4.28 -3.48
CA LYS A 33 4.21 -5.69 -3.90
C LYS A 33 3.44 -6.60 -2.95
N ALA A 34 3.60 -6.41 -1.64
CA ALA A 34 2.92 -7.20 -0.61
C ALA A 34 1.38 -7.05 -0.71
N ALA A 35 0.90 -5.81 -0.85
CA ALA A 35 -0.53 -5.56 -0.99
C ALA A 35 -1.11 -6.15 -2.29
N ARG A 36 -0.34 -6.08 -3.40
CA ARG A 36 -0.70 -6.75 -4.65
C ARG A 36 -0.75 -8.27 -4.50
N TRP A 37 0.24 -8.86 -3.83
CA TRP A 37 0.28 -10.31 -3.60
C TRP A 37 -0.97 -10.77 -2.84
N LEU A 38 -1.33 -10.07 -1.77
CA LEU A 38 -2.57 -10.35 -1.04
C LEU A 38 -3.81 -10.24 -1.94
N ALA A 39 -3.92 -9.17 -2.73
CA ALA A 39 -5.03 -9.00 -3.68
C ALA A 39 -5.10 -10.12 -4.74
N ALA A 40 -3.96 -10.66 -5.17
CA ALA A 40 -3.91 -11.77 -6.12
C ALA A 40 -4.47 -13.09 -5.56
N PHE A 41 -4.60 -13.19 -4.23
CA PHE A 41 -5.21 -14.31 -3.52
C PHE A 41 -6.60 -13.94 -2.95
N ASP A 42 -7.28 -12.94 -3.52
CA ASP A 42 -8.59 -12.44 -3.07
C ASP A 42 -8.60 -11.95 -1.60
N LEU A 43 -7.44 -11.57 -1.07
CA LEU A 43 -7.30 -10.98 0.26
C LEU A 43 -7.33 -9.44 0.18
N PRO A 44 -7.78 -8.74 1.24
CA PRO A 44 -7.94 -7.28 1.26
C PRO A 44 -6.59 -6.54 1.45
N GLY A 45 -5.60 -6.85 0.61
CA GLY A 45 -4.26 -6.28 0.65
C GLY A 45 -4.23 -4.74 0.59
N PRO A 46 -4.94 -4.11 -0.36
CA PRO A 46 -5.00 -2.65 -0.47
C PRO A 46 -5.57 -1.98 0.78
N GLU A 47 -6.63 -2.54 1.34
CA GLU A 47 -7.32 -2.03 2.51
C GLU A 47 -6.42 -2.15 3.76
N ILE A 48 -5.74 -3.29 3.92
CA ILE A 48 -4.78 -3.51 5.02
C ILE A 48 -3.65 -2.48 4.97
N LEU A 49 -3.03 -2.29 3.80
CA LEU A 49 -1.94 -1.32 3.67
C LEU A 49 -2.44 0.10 3.88
N PHE A 50 -3.61 0.47 3.34
CA PHE A 50 -4.20 1.78 3.57
C PHE A 50 -4.46 2.06 5.06
N ALA A 51 -5.03 1.09 5.79
CA ALA A 51 -5.22 1.21 7.24
C ALA A 51 -3.89 1.36 7.98
N HIS A 52 -2.88 0.59 7.61
CA HIS A 52 -1.55 0.69 8.22
C HIS A 52 -0.91 2.07 7.98
N LEU A 53 -0.99 2.58 6.75
CA LEU A 53 -0.50 3.91 6.39
C LEU A 53 -1.23 5.02 7.16
N GLN A 54 -2.53 4.87 7.44
CA GLN A 54 -3.27 5.79 8.31
C GLN A 54 -2.70 5.80 9.73
N TYR A 55 -2.47 4.61 10.30
CA TYR A 55 -1.86 4.48 11.62
C TYR A 55 -0.45 5.11 11.69
N LEU A 56 0.36 4.98 10.63
CA LEU A 56 1.68 5.62 10.56
C LEU A 56 1.61 7.16 10.47
N LYS A 57 0.58 7.75 9.87
CA LYS A 57 0.46 9.22 9.87
C LYS A 57 0.25 9.77 11.29
N ASP A 58 -0.45 9.02 12.12
CA ASP A 58 -0.68 9.38 13.52
C ASP A 58 0.58 9.16 14.39
N ARG A 59 1.58 8.45 13.86
CA ARG A 59 2.87 8.18 14.50
C ARG A 59 4.01 8.55 13.56
N ASP A 60 4.46 9.81 13.64
CA ASP A 60 5.58 10.35 12.87
C ASP A 60 6.64 9.28 12.57
N TYR A 61 6.72 8.85 11.30
CA TYR A 61 7.54 7.70 10.90
C TYR A 61 9.02 8.09 11.05
N ARG A 62 9.65 7.58 12.11
CA ARG A 62 11.10 7.74 12.37
C ARG A 62 11.83 6.53 11.80
N GLY A 63 11.99 6.51 10.47
CA GLY A 63 12.94 5.66 9.76
C GLY A 63 14.20 6.44 9.44
#